data_AF-L7UD09-F1
#
_entry.id   AF-L7UD09-F1
#
_cell.length_a   1.000
_cell.length_b   1.000
_cell.length_c   1.000
_cell.angle_alpha   90.00
_cell.angle_beta   90.00
_cell.angle_gamma   90.00
#
_symmetry.space_group_name_H-M   'P 1'
#
loop_
_entity.id
_entity.type
_entity.pdbx_description
1 polymer ?
#
loop_
_entity_poly.entity_id
_entity_poly.type
_entity_poly.pdbx_seq_one_letter_code
_entity_poly.pdbx_strand_id
1 'polypeptide(L)'
;MGCGGSAPEAEAPNPSAPEGTEVPAGEVRAMSGPIASILCLRPEFGGVDCTGSATGGTPPYRYYWGRQVYHYEGSVHHTLPGSLGGSTRNYPCYAPSDEWPATYEILPTLFVRDAAGVQSSTVSDSWQACQP
;
A
#
# COMPACT_ATOMS: atom_id res chain seq x y z
N MET A 1 -34.98 71.20 23.24
CA MET A 1 -33.77 70.37 23.04
C MET A 1 -34.24 69.07 22.45
N GLY A 2 -33.94 68.62 21.24
CA GLY A 2 -33.04 69.01 20.16
C GLY A 2 -32.96 67.76 19.26
N CYS A 3 -32.96 67.98 17.94
CA CYS A 3 -32.84 67.08 16.78
C CYS A 3 -32.12 65.73 17.03
N GLY A 4 -32.44 64.62 16.37
CA GLY A 4 -32.68 64.42 14.95
C GLY A 4 -32.30 62.96 14.63
N GLY A 5 -32.97 62.36 13.64
CA GLY A 5 -33.03 60.91 13.44
C GLY A 5 -31.80 60.17 12.93
N SER A 6 -31.97 58.84 12.90
CA SER A 6 -31.24 57.83 12.10
C SER A 6 -32.23 56.66 11.96
N ALA A 7 -32.86 56.47 10.79
CA ALA A 7 -32.41 55.61 9.68
C ALA A 7 -32.90 54.14 9.84
N PRO A 8 -33.31 53.49 8.74
CA PRO A 8 -34.34 52.44 8.72
C PRO A 8 -33.78 51.01 8.87
N GLU A 9 -34.71 50.06 9.00
CA GLU A 9 -34.58 48.60 8.82
C GLU A 9 -33.21 48.13 8.31
N ALA A 10 -32.50 47.39 9.17
CA ALA A 10 -31.52 46.42 8.72
C ALA A 10 -32.16 45.03 8.83
N GLU A 11 -32.92 44.70 7.79
CA GLU A 11 -33.11 43.34 7.32
C GLU A 11 -31.77 42.60 7.45
N ALA A 12 -31.77 41.42 8.05
CA ALA A 12 -30.60 40.55 8.07
C ALA A 12 -30.73 39.53 6.93
N PRO A 13 -30.31 39.83 5.70
CA PRO A 13 -29.94 38.78 4.78
C PRO A 13 -28.51 38.39 5.14
N ASN A 14 -28.33 37.23 5.78
CA ASN A 14 -27.07 36.52 5.68
C ASN A 14 -27.22 35.36 4.66
N PRO A 15 -27.10 35.62 3.35
CA PRO A 15 -26.77 34.60 2.38
C PRO A 15 -25.26 34.65 2.17
N SER A 16 -24.52 33.80 2.87
CA SER A 16 -23.19 33.42 2.43
C SER A 16 -23.03 31.93 2.68
N ALA A 17 -23.62 31.17 1.74
CA ALA A 17 -23.15 29.85 1.40
C ALA A 17 -21.62 29.90 1.23
N PRO A 18 -20.87 28.87 1.65
CA PRO A 18 -19.47 28.79 1.26
C PRO A 18 -19.43 28.75 -0.27
N GLU A 19 -18.85 29.79 -0.86
CA GLU A 19 -18.46 29.82 -2.25
C GLU A 19 -17.70 28.53 -2.53
N GLY A 20 -18.35 27.66 -3.33
CA GLY A 20 -17.66 26.58 -3.98
C GLY A 20 -16.62 27.21 -4.86
N THR A 21 -15.37 27.23 -4.40
CA THR A 21 -14.21 27.33 -5.28
C THR A 21 -14.28 26.12 -6.19
N GLU A 22 -15.00 26.26 -7.30
CA GLU A 22 -14.91 25.41 -8.47
C GLU A 22 -13.48 25.51 -8.98
N VAL A 23 -12.65 24.62 -8.45
CA VAL A 23 -11.31 24.36 -8.96
C VAL A 23 -11.48 24.07 -10.44
N PRO A 24 -10.78 24.76 -11.36
CA PRO A 24 -10.88 24.43 -12.77
C PRO A 24 -10.56 22.95 -12.89
N ALA A 25 -11.47 22.21 -13.53
CA ALA A 25 -11.27 20.82 -13.93
C ALA A 25 -10.18 20.80 -15.01
N GLY A 26 -8.94 21.13 -14.60
CA GLY A 26 -7.75 20.71 -15.30
C GLY A 26 -7.87 19.20 -15.36
N GLU A 27 -7.90 18.70 -16.59
CA GLU A 27 -8.07 17.31 -16.93
C GLU A 27 -7.30 16.44 -15.94
N VAL A 28 -8.01 15.89 -14.96
CA VAL A 28 -7.49 14.86 -14.08
C VAL A 28 -7.35 13.67 -14.99
N ARG A 29 -6.22 13.58 -15.68
CA ARG A 29 -5.79 12.36 -16.32
C ARG A 29 -5.68 11.40 -15.17
N ALA A 30 -6.74 10.61 -14.98
CA ALA A 30 -6.77 9.50 -14.07
C ALA A 30 -5.75 8.52 -14.61
N MET A 31 -4.47 8.79 -14.35
CA MET A 31 -3.40 7.84 -14.46
C MET A 31 -3.71 6.85 -13.36
N SER A 32 -4.57 5.89 -13.70
CA SER A 32 -4.81 4.72 -12.88
C SER A 32 -3.43 4.10 -12.69
N GLY A 33 -2.83 4.32 -11.52
CA GLY A 33 -1.52 3.77 -11.20
C GLY A 33 -1.57 2.25 -11.28
N PRO A 34 -0.42 1.59 -11.42
CA PRO A 34 -0.40 0.14 -11.36
C PRO A 34 -0.90 -0.31 -9.97
N ILE A 35 -1.78 -1.29 -9.96
CA ILE A 35 -2.28 -1.95 -8.76
C ILE A 35 -1.55 -3.29 -8.66
N ALA A 36 -0.80 -3.49 -7.58
CA ALA A 36 -0.16 -4.76 -7.28
C ALA A 36 -1.10 -5.66 -6.48
N SER A 37 -1.04 -6.96 -6.73
CA SER A 37 -1.62 -8.00 -5.88
C SER A 37 -0.59 -9.11 -5.67
N ILE A 38 -0.61 -9.68 -4.47
CA ILE A 38 0.29 -10.75 -4.04
C ILE A 38 -0.53 -11.92 -3.53
N LEU A 39 -0.11 -13.13 -3.89
CA LEU A 39 -0.66 -14.38 -3.38
C LEU A 39 0.51 -15.30 -3.02
N CYS A 40 0.65 -15.66 -1.75
CA CYS A 40 1.67 -16.57 -1.29
C CYS A 40 1.05 -17.91 -0.90
N LEU A 41 1.57 -18.97 -1.51
CA LEU A 41 1.17 -20.34 -1.24
C LEU A 41 2.33 -21.06 -0.57
N ARG A 42 2.00 -21.87 0.44
CA ARG A 42 2.98 -22.72 1.13
C ARG A 42 2.76 -24.18 0.71
N PRO A 43 3.64 -24.76 -0.11
CA PRO A 43 3.65 -26.20 -0.36
C PRO A 43 4.06 -26.96 0.91
N GLU A 44 3.58 -28.20 1.05
CA GLU A 44 3.80 -29.04 2.24
C GLU A 44 5.29 -29.30 2.56
N PHE A 45 6.13 -29.38 1.52
CA PHE A 45 7.57 -29.68 1.64
C PHE A 45 8.48 -28.62 0.99
N GLY A 46 8.09 -27.35 1.04
CA GLY A 46 8.87 -26.29 0.39
C GLY A 46 8.85 -24.96 1.11
N GLY A 47 9.56 -24.00 0.51
CA GLY A 47 9.52 -22.60 0.91
C GLY A 47 8.19 -21.95 0.53
N VAL A 48 7.98 -20.70 0.95
CA VAL A 48 6.79 -19.92 0.59
C VAL A 48 6.96 -19.40 -0.84
N ASP A 49 6.07 -19.83 -1.74
CA ASP A 49 6.03 -19.38 -3.13
C ASP A 49 5.00 -18.26 -3.29
N CYS A 50 5.50 -17.06 -3.58
CA CYS A 50 4.67 -15.89 -3.82
C CYS A 50 4.55 -15.58 -5.31
N THR A 51 3.33 -15.33 -5.77
CA THR A 51 3.01 -14.86 -7.11
C THR A 51 2.45 -13.44 -7.03
N GLY A 52 3.03 -12.56 -7.83
CA GLY A 52 2.68 -11.16 -7.96
C GLY A 52 1.97 -10.91 -9.27
N SER A 53 0.89 -10.15 -9.22
CA SER A 53 0.15 -9.69 -10.39
C SER A 53 0.03 -8.17 -10.37
N ALA A 54 -0.04 -7.56 -11.56
CA ALA A 54 -0.20 -6.12 -11.71
C ALA A 54 -1.27 -5.79 -12.74
N THR A 55 -2.14 -4.84 -12.43
CA THR A 55 -3.20 -4.35 -13.33
C THR A 55 -3.23 -2.82 -13.32
N GLY A 56 -3.79 -2.19 -14.36
CA GLY A 56 -3.77 -0.72 -14.52
C GLY A 56 -2.38 -0.17 -14.88
N GLY A 57 -2.20 1.14 -14.93
CA GLY A 57 -0.92 1.77 -15.29
C GLY A 57 -0.48 1.55 -16.74
N THR A 58 0.81 1.78 -17.00
CA THR A 58 1.41 1.61 -18.33
C THR A 58 2.39 0.43 -18.36
N PRO A 59 2.04 -0.71 -18.99
CA PRO A 59 2.98 -1.81 -19.19
C PRO A 59 4.25 -1.36 -19.94
N PRO A 60 5.42 -2.01 -19.74
CA PRO A 60 5.69 -3.15 -18.87
C PRO A 60 5.81 -2.83 -17.37
N TYR A 61 5.49 -3.80 -16.53
CA TYR A 61 5.63 -3.71 -15.07
C TYR A 61 6.92 -4.34 -14.59
N ARG A 62 7.57 -3.69 -13.62
CA ARG A 62 8.71 -4.20 -12.86
C ARG A 62 8.25 -4.57 -11.46
N TYR A 63 8.50 -5.82 -11.06
CA TYR A 63 8.11 -6.34 -9.75
C TYR A 63 9.26 -6.21 -8.77
N TYR A 64 8.97 -5.71 -7.57
CA TYR A 64 9.94 -5.52 -6.50
C TYR A 64 9.51 -6.30 -5.26
N TRP A 65 10.28 -7.33 -4.94
CA TRP A 65 9.98 -8.28 -3.87
C TRP A 65 10.82 -7.99 -2.64
N GLY A 66 10.14 -7.63 -1.56
CA GLY A 66 10.71 -7.45 -0.23
C GLY A 66 10.14 -8.48 0.75
N ARG A 67 10.56 -8.38 2.00
CA ARG A 67 9.88 -9.10 3.09
C ARG A 67 10.17 -8.42 4.42
N GLN A 68 9.25 -8.54 5.35
CA GLN A 68 9.57 -8.32 6.76
C GLN A 68 9.92 -9.65 7.38
N VAL A 69 10.86 -9.66 8.32
CA VAL A 69 11.28 -10.83 9.08
C VAL A 69 11.17 -10.47 10.56
N TYR A 70 10.49 -11.30 11.33
CA TYR A 70 10.38 -11.17 12.76
C TYR A 70 11.06 -12.35 13.44
N HIS A 71 12.12 -12.11 14.20
CA HIS A 71 12.81 -13.15 14.95
C HIS A 71 12.30 -13.21 16.39
N TYR A 72 11.86 -14.39 16.84
CA TYR A 72 11.29 -14.54 18.19
C TYR A 72 12.34 -14.41 19.30
N GLU A 73 13.53 -14.99 19.10
CA GLU A 73 14.59 -15.06 20.12
C GLU A 73 15.05 -13.67 20.60
N GLY A 74 15.06 -12.69 19.69
CA GLY A 74 15.43 -11.30 19.99
C GLY A 74 14.28 -10.31 19.90
N SER A 75 13.05 -10.74 19.56
CA SER A 75 11.93 -9.86 19.21
C SER A 75 12.32 -8.76 18.22
N VAL A 76 13.14 -9.11 17.22
CA VAL A 76 13.71 -8.16 16.26
C VAL A 76 12.92 -8.18 14.96
N HIS A 77 12.54 -7.00 14.48
CA HIS A 77 11.93 -6.80 13.16
C HIS A 77 12.97 -6.31 12.15
N HIS A 78 13.19 -7.07 11.10
CA HIS A 78 14.00 -6.67 9.95
C HIS A 78 13.10 -6.42 8.75
N THR A 79 13.28 -5.28 8.08
CA THR A 79 12.63 -5.01 6.80
C THR A 79 13.66 -5.14 5.70
N LEU A 80 13.47 -6.12 4.83
CA LEU A 80 14.29 -6.31 3.65
C LEU A 80 13.62 -5.57 2.47
N PRO A 81 14.28 -4.55 1.91
CA PRO A 81 13.70 -3.73 0.86
C PRO A 81 13.41 -4.56 -0.40
N GLY A 82 12.48 -4.07 -1.21
CA GLY A 82 12.08 -4.71 -2.45
C GLY A 82 13.22 -4.78 -3.46
N SER A 83 13.64 -6.00 -3.80
CA SER A 83 14.60 -6.25 -4.89
C SER A 83 13.87 -6.56 -6.18
N LEU A 84 14.41 -6.08 -7.31
CA LEU A 84 13.86 -6.37 -8.63
C LEU A 84 13.78 -7.89 -8.84
N GLY A 85 12.65 -8.37 -9.32
CA GLY A 85 12.41 -9.79 -9.60
C GLY A 85 11.38 -10.02 -10.70
N GLY A 86 11.04 -11.29 -10.91
CA GLY A 86 9.96 -11.69 -11.82
C GLY A 86 8.58 -11.51 -11.21
N SER A 87 7.56 -12.09 -11.84
CA SER A 87 6.21 -12.18 -11.27
C SER A 87 6.11 -13.22 -10.16
N THR A 88 7.14 -14.02 -9.90
CA THR A 88 7.19 -14.99 -8.81
C THR A 88 8.42 -14.82 -7.96
N ARG A 89 8.30 -15.15 -6.67
CA ARG A 89 9.39 -15.14 -5.70
C ARG A 89 9.22 -16.29 -4.71
N ASN A 90 10.23 -17.15 -4.65
CA ASN A 90 10.34 -18.15 -3.61
C ASN A 90 11.11 -17.59 -2.41
N TYR A 91 10.60 -17.81 -1.21
CA TYR A 91 11.29 -17.54 0.05
C TYR A 91 11.57 -18.88 0.74
N PRO A 92 12.83 -19.20 1.07
CA PRO A 92 13.17 -20.39 1.85
C PRO A 92 12.65 -20.19 3.28
N CYS A 93 11.41 -20.60 3.50
CA CYS A 93 10.68 -20.54 4.76
C CYS A 93 9.89 -21.84 4.86
N TYR A 94 10.47 -22.82 5.55
CA TYR A 94 9.85 -24.12 5.73
C TYR A 94 8.87 -24.09 6.90
N ALA A 95 7.80 -24.90 6.81
CA ALA A 95 6.82 -24.99 7.89
C ALA A 95 7.44 -25.52 9.17
N PRO A 96 7.11 -24.96 10.34
CA PRO A 96 7.57 -25.51 11.61
C PRO A 96 6.94 -26.89 11.87
N SER A 97 7.68 -27.75 12.57
CA SER A 97 7.21 -29.05 13.06
C SER A 97 7.44 -29.16 14.57
N ASP A 98 6.92 -30.21 15.21
CA ASP A 98 7.17 -30.47 16.63
C ASP A 98 8.66 -30.60 16.97
N GLU A 99 9.44 -31.12 16.02
CA GLU A 99 10.90 -31.28 16.15
C GLU A 99 11.66 -29.98 15.85
N TRP A 100 11.11 -29.12 14.98
CA TRP A 100 11.72 -27.87 14.54
C TRP A 100 10.71 -26.71 14.67
N PRO A 101 10.59 -26.12 15.87
CA PRO A 101 9.66 -25.02 16.09
C PRO A 101 10.06 -23.79 15.27
N ALA A 102 9.08 -22.91 15.03
CA ALA A 102 9.34 -21.67 14.32
C ALA A 102 10.30 -20.78 15.13
N THR A 103 11.33 -20.26 14.48
CA THR A 103 12.31 -19.34 15.09
C THR A 103 12.16 -17.91 14.58
N TYR A 104 11.51 -17.74 13.42
CA TYR A 104 11.15 -16.45 12.86
C TYR A 104 9.88 -16.56 12.01
N GLU A 105 9.29 -15.41 11.67
CA GLU A 105 8.21 -15.30 10.70
C GLU A 105 8.60 -14.35 9.58
N ILE A 106 8.04 -14.57 8.40
CA ILE A 106 8.17 -13.63 7.29
C ILE A 106 6.82 -13.08 6.86
N LEU A 107 6.80 -11.80 6.47
CA LEU A 107 5.69 -11.20 5.74
C LEU A 107 6.21 -10.77 4.36
N PRO A 108 5.94 -11.56 3.30
CA PRO A 108 6.31 -11.19 1.94
C PRO A 108 5.62 -9.89 1.54
N THR A 109 6.38 -8.98 0.93
CA THR A 109 5.87 -7.70 0.44
C THR A 109 6.19 -7.53 -1.04
N LEU A 110 5.27 -6.96 -1.80
CA LEU A 110 5.43 -6.68 -3.21
C LEU A 110 5.00 -5.24 -3.49
N PHE A 111 5.77 -4.55 -4.33
CA PHE A 111 5.26 -3.40 -5.05
C PHE A 111 5.70 -3.49 -6.50
N VAL A 112 4.99 -2.81 -7.38
CA VAL A 112 5.30 -2.79 -8.81
C VAL A 112 5.55 -1.36 -9.26
N ARG A 113 6.39 -1.22 -10.28
CA ARG A 113 6.64 0.05 -10.95
C ARG A 113 6.40 -0.10 -12.43
N ASP A 114 5.59 0.79 -12.99
CA ASP A 114 5.26 0.74 -14.41
C ASP A 114 6.37 1.37 -15.29
N ALA A 115 6.11 1.42 -16.59
CA ALA A 115 7.04 2.01 -17.57
C ALA A 115 7.19 3.53 -17.41
N ALA A 116 6.13 4.20 -16.95
CA ALA A 116 6.12 5.63 -16.68
C ALA A 116 6.84 5.99 -15.36
N GLY A 117 7.21 4.98 -14.56
CA GLY A 117 7.88 5.16 -13.27
C GLY A 117 6.93 5.33 -12.09
N VAL A 118 5.62 5.19 -12.31
CA VAL A 118 4.60 5.22 -11.26
C VAL A 118 4.71 3.95 -10.44
N GLN A 119 4.71 4.09 -9.12
CA GLN A 119 4.79 2.97 -8.18
C GLN A 119 3.42 2.65 -7.62
N SER A 120 3.12 1.35 -7.47
CA SER A 120 1.95 0.90 -6.71
C SER A 120 2.17 1.07 -5.20
N SER A 121 1.09 0.99 -4.43
CA SER A 121 1.19 0.72 -3.00
C SER A 121 1.91 -0.62 -2.76
N THR A 122 2.63 -0.71 -1.66
CA THR A 122 3.19 -1.99 -1.20
C THR A 122 2.06 -2.85 -0.67
N VAL A 123 1.92 -4.04 -1.25
CA VAL A 123 0.99 -5.07 -0.79
C VAL A 123 1.75 -6.17 -0.07
N SER A 124 1.10 -6.77 0.91
CA SER A 124 1.59 -7.92 1.64
C SER A 124 0.50 -8.97 1.69
N ASP A 125 0.89 -10.23 1.86
CA ASP A 125 -0.06 -11.30 2.13
C ASP A 125 -0.20 -11.52 3.64
N SER A 126 0.03 -12.73 4.13
CA SER A 126 -0.06 -13.14 5.53
C SER A 126 1.31 -13.41 6.13
N TRP A 127 1.40 -13.36 7.47
CA TRP A 127 2.58 -13.80 8.20
C TRP A 127 2.75 -15.31 8.08
N GLN A 128 3.98 -15.72 7.82
CA GLN A 128 4.36 -17.10 7.58
C GLN A 128 5.43 -17.49 8.60
N ALA A 129 5.09 -18.36 9.54
CA ALA A 129 6.05 -18.91 10.49
C ALA A 129 7.03 -19.86 9.82
N CYS A 130 8.31 -19.72 10.13
CA CYS A 130 9.44 -20.37 9.46
C CYS A 130 10.41 -20.98 10.48
N GLN A 131 11.00 -22.11 10.09
CA GLN A 131 12.19 -22.67 10.74
C GLN A 131 13.49 -22.16 10.08
N PRO A 132 14.64 -22.19 10.80
CA PRO A 132 15.95 -21.76 10.30
C PRO A 132 16.49 -22.63 9.16
#